data_AF-Q1GA26-F1
#
_entry.id   AF-Q1GA26-F1
#
_cell.length_a   1.000
_cell.length_b   1.000
_cell.length_c   1.000
_cell.angle_alpha   90.00
_cell.angle_beta   90.00
_cell.angle_gamma   90.00
#
_symmetry.space_group_name_H-M   'P 1'
#
loop_
_entity.id
_entity.type
_entity.pdbx_description
1 polymer ?
#
loop_
_entity_poly.entity_id
_entity_poly.type
_entity_poly.pdbx_seq_one_letter_code
_entity_poly.pdbx_strand_id
1 'polypeptide(L)'
;MRSYVAFTGKDKYLSIFVNDSNEKIREIVAHQGRDEDLDILVHDPDWKVRAIVAECGRDKDLDILVKDKVASVRKAVAKQGRDRDLDVLVHDKIVSVRRGVAIFGRDKDLDILVHDKAISVRQSVAKHGRPKDLEILIKDDHVSVSYPAHIRYWKQQDDY
;
A
#
# COMPACT_ATOMS: atom_id res chain seq x y z
N MET A 1 -2.48 11.21 31.13
CA MET A 1 -2.31 9.89 31.79
C MET A 1 -2.70 8.73 30.89
N ARG A 2 -3.88 8.71 30.24
CA ARG A 2 -4.32 7.57 29.39
C ARG A 2 -3.36 7.25 28.24
N SER A 3 -2.85 8.26 27.54
CA SER A 3 -1.84 8.09 26.47
C SER A 3 -0.49 7.54 26.98
N TYR A 4 -0.09 7.87 28.21
CA TYR A 4 1.18 7.44 28.80
C TYR A 4 1.17 5.95 29.19
N VAL A 5 0.01 5.44 29.62
CA VAL A 5 -0.15 4.01 29.93
C VAL A 5 -0.13 3.17 28.65
N ALA A 6 -0.74 3.67 27.57
CA ALA A 6 -0.67 3.01 26.26
C ALA A 6 0.76 2.93 25.71
N PHE A 7 1.59 3.95 25.99
CA PHE A 7 2.99 4.01 25.55
C PHE A 7 3.95 3.11 26.34
N THR A 8 3.61 2.72 27.58
CA THR A 8 4.55 2.06 28.51
C THR A 8 4.43 0.53 28.57
N GLY A 9 3.57 -0.08 27.74
CA GLY A 9 3.57 -1.53 27.53
C GLY A 9 3.22 -2.38 28.77
N LYS A 10 2.59 -1.81 29.81
CA LYS A 10 2.04 -2.63 30.91
C LYS A 10 0.78 -3.34 30.42
N ASP A 11 0.99 -4.51 29.83
CA ASP A 11 0.02 -5.40 29.15
C ASP A 11 -1.38 -5.48 29.79
N LYS A 12 -1.46 -5.46 31.12
CA LYS A 12 -2.72 -5.69 31.84
C LYS A 12 -3.80 -4.62 31.64
N TYR A 13 -3.44 -3.42 31.16
CA TYR A 13 -4.39 -2.31 30.98
C TYR A 13 -4.62 -1.91 29.53
N LEU A 14 -3.88 -2.48 28.57
CA LEU A 14 -3.99 -2.09 27.17
C LEU A 14 -5.28 -2.60 26.52
N SER A 15 -5.76 -3.78 26.96
CA SER A 15 -7.01 -4.38 26.48
C SER A 15 -8.25 -3.51 26.73
N ILE A 16 -8.19 -2.56 27.68
CA ILE A 16 -9.29 -1.61 27.94
C ILE A 16 -9.36 -0.55 26.81
N PHE A 17 -8.22 -0.22 26.19
CA PHE A 17 -8.12 0.88 25.23
C PHE A 17 -8.42 0.48 23.79
N VAL A 18 -8.50 -0.82 23.48
CA VAL A 18 -8.89 -1.31 22.14
C VAL A 18 -10.29 -0.83 21.73
N ASN A 19 -11.16 -0.56 22.72
CA ASN A 19 -12.51 -0.03 22.50
C ASN A 19 -12.66 1.44 22.96
N ASP A 20 -11.55 2.17 23.14
CA ASP A 20 -11.63 3.57 23.57
C ASP A 20 -12.40 4.39 22.52
N SER A 21 -13.29 5.28 22.96
CA SER A 21 -14.05 6.18 22.08
C SER A 21 -13.17 7.03 21.15
N ASN A 22 -11.95 7.35 21.57
CA ASN A 22 -11.01 8.16 20.81
C ASN A 22 -10.18 7.29 19.86
N GLU A 23 -10.33 7.52 18.56
CA GLU A 23 -9.60 6.78 17.52
C GLU A 23 -8.09 6.93 17.65
N LYS A 24 -7.57 8.06 18.16
CA LYS A 24 -6.13 8.24 18.38
C LYS A 24 -5.57 7.31 19.44
N ILE A 25 -6.37 6.95 20.45
CA ILE A 25 -5.96 5.95 21.44
C ILE A 25 -5.94 4.57 20.77
N ARG A 26 -6.95 4.25 19.95
CA ARG A 26 -7.00 2.98 19.21
C ARG A 26 -5.90 2.86 18.15
N GLU A 27 -5.50 3.95 17.50
CA GLU A 27 -4.32 4.01 16.63
C GLU A 27 -3.05 3.62 17.41
N ILE A 28 -2.85 4.15 18.63
CA ILE A 28 -1.70 3.79 19.49
C ILE A 28 -1.73 2.31 19.87
N VAL A 29 -2.92 1.76 20.18
CA VAL A 29 -3.11 0.33 20.47
C VAL A 29 -2.76 -0.52 19.25
N ALA A 30 -3.26 -0.17 18.05
CA ALA A 30 -2.93 -0.87 16.81
C ALA A 30 -1.42 -0.87 16.55
N HIS A 31 -0.73 0.25 16.80
CA HIS A 31 0.73 0.33 16.66
C HIS A 31 1.51 -0.60 17.59
N GLN A 32 0.94 -1.07 18.70
CA GLN A 32 1.59 -2.08 19.55
C GLN A 32 1.64 -3.46 18.88
N GLY A 33 0.80 -3.70 17.87
CA GLY A 33 0.84 -4.93 17.09
C GLY A 33 0.45 -6.20 17.86
N ARG A 34 -0.25 -6.07 18.99
CA ARG A 34 -0.66 -7.23 19.80
C ARG A 34 -1.80 -7.97 19.11
N ASP A 35 -1.66 -9.30 19.03
CA ASP A 35 -2.55 -10.11 18.20
C ASP A 35 -4.04 -9.99 18.58
N GLU A 36 -4.31 -10.00 19.89
CA GLU A 36 -5.65 -9.87 20.48
C GLU A 36 -6.31 -8.52 20.19
N ASP A 37 -5.54 -7.44 20.12
CA ASP A 37 -6.07 -6.11 19.82
C ASP A 37 -6.34 -5.98 18.33
N LEU A 38 -5.39 -6.41 17.50
CA LEU A 38 -5.52 -6.33 16.04
C LEU A 38 -6.72 -7.17 15.53
N ASP A 39 -7.03 -8.30 16.18
CA ASP A 39 -8.21 -9.12 15.89
C ASP A 39 -9.54 -8.35 16.05
N ILE A 40 -9.55 -7.32 16.90
CA ILE A 40 -10.69 -6.42 17.07
C ILE A 40 -10.57 -5.23 16.10
N LEU A 41 -9.39 -4.60 16.05
CA LEU A 41 -9.15 -3.35 15.34
C LEU A 41 -9.17 -3.50 13.81
N VAL A 42 -9.03 -4.71 13.27
CA VAL A 42 -9.23 -4.98 11.83
C VAL A 42 -10.63 -4.58 11.36
N HIS A 43 -11.60 -4.51 12.28
CA HIS A 43 -12.99 -4.09 12.01
C HIS A 43 -13.32 -2.69 12.54
N ASP A 44 -12.30 -1.91 12.96
CA ASP A 44 -12.51 -0.59 13.56
C ASP A 44 -13.34 0.33 12.65
N PRO A 45 -14.28 1.14 13.16
CA PRO A 45 -15.02 2.09 12.33
C PRO A 45 -14.12 3.12 11.65
N ASP A 46 -13.02 3.54 12.28
CA ASP A 46 -12.08 4.50 11.73
C ASP A 46 -11.08 3.83 10.79
N TRP A 47 -10.97 4.37 9.57
CA TRP A 47 -10.12 3.78 8.54
C TRP A 47 -8.63 3.96 8.80
N LYS A 48 -8.21 4.95 9.59
CA LYS A 48 -6.79 5.15 9.95
C LYS A 48 -6.33 4.04 10.86
N VAL A 49 -7.17 3.64 11.83
CA VAL A 49 -6.91 2.48 12.68
C VAL A 49 -6.76 1.22 11.82
N ARG A 50 -7.73 0.94 10.92
CA ARG A 50 -7.62 -0.21 9.99
C ARG A 50 -6.41 -0.13 9.06
N ALA A 51 -6.00 1.06 8.64
CA ALA A 51 -4.79 1.24 7.84
C ALA A 51 -3.53 0.86 8.63
N ILE A 52 -3.45 1.21 9.93
CA ILE A 52 -2.36 0.77 10.81
C ILE A 52 -2.38 -0.74 10.99
N VAL A 53 -3.56 -1.36 11.14
CA VAL A 53 -3.69 -2.83 11.19
C VAL A 53 -3.15 -3.48 9.91
N ALA A 54 -3.45 -2.93 8.73
CA ALA A 54 -2.85 -3.39 7.47
C ALA A 54 -1.33 -3.17 7.44
N GLU A 55 -0.81 -2.12 8.08
CA GLU A 55 0.63 -1.86 8.19
C GLU A 55 1.35 -2.88 9.08
N CYS A 56 0.66 -3.52 10.04
CA CYS A 56 1.20 -4.63 10.84
C CYS A 56 1.42 -5.92 10.03
N GLY A 57 0.79 -6.07 8.86
CA GLY A 57 1.12 -7.10 7.89
C GLY A 57 0.71 -8.54 8.24
N ARG A 58 -0.19 -8.74 9.21
CA ARG A 58 -0.67 -10.09 9.56
C ARG A 58 -1.58 -10.64 8.46
N ASP A 59 -1.33 -11.89 8.07
CA ASP A 59 -2.03 -12.50 6.95
C ASP A 59 -3.56 -12.49 7.08
N LYS A 60 -4.07 -12.84 8.27
CA LYS A 60 -5.51 -12.86 8.56
C LYS A 60 -6.17 -11.49 8.45
N ASP A 61 -5.45 -10.41 8.76
CA ASP A 61 -5.98 -9.06 8.66
C ASP A 61 -5.99 -8.58 7.21
N LEU A 62 -4.90 -8.83 6.48
CA LEU A 62 -4.80 -8.46 5.07
C LEU A 62 -5.86 -9.18 4.21
N ASP A 63 -6.21 -10.42 4.55
CA ASP A 63 -7.30 -11.18 3.91
C ASP A 63 -8.66 -10.46 4.01
N ILE A 64 -8.87 -9.69 5.08
CA ILE A 64 -10.06 -8.86 5.29
C ILE A 64 -9.88 -7.51 4.59
N LEU A 65 -8.76 -6.84 4.84
CA LEU A 65 -8.53 -5.44 4.49
C LEU A 65 -8.26 -5.22 2.99
N VAL A 66 -7.89 -6.25 2.23
CA VAL A 66 -7.75 -6.16 0.76
C VAL A 66 -9.05 -5.73 0.08
N LYS A 67 -10.20 -5.97 0.72
CA LYS A 67 -11.53 -5.56 0.25
C LYS A 67 -12.09 -4.33 0.97
N ASP A 68 -11.28 -3.62 1.77
CA ASP A 68 -11.75 -2.49 2.56
C ASP A 68 -12.42 -1.42 1.69
N LYS A 69 -13.50 -0.81 2.17
CA LYS A 69 -14.22 0.24 1.43
C LYS A 69 -13.35 1.48 1.16
N VAL A 70 -12.37 1.76 2.01
CA VAL A 70 -11.50 2.93 1.94
C VAL A 70 -10.21 2.60 1.18
N ALA A 71 -9.96 3.37 0.12
CA ALA A 71 -8.79 3.18 -0.74
C ALA A 71 -7.45 3.31 0.00
N SER A 72 -7.36 4.18 1.01
CA SER A 72 -6.14 4.34 1.81
C SER A 72 -5.76 3.06 2.57
N VAL A 73 -6.74 2.29 3.04
CA VAL A 73 -6.52 0.99 3.70
C VAL A 73 -6.03 -0.03 2.67
N ARG A 74 -6.72 -0.16 1.53
CA ARG A 74 -6.28 -1.06 0.44
C ARG A 74 -4.89 -0.70 -0.10
N LYS A 75 -4.55 0.59 -0.15
CA LYS A 75 -3.20 1.05 -0.48
C LYS A 75 -2.16 0.60 0.57
N ALA A 76 -2.52 0.60 1.86
CA ALA A 76 -1.66 0.06 2.91
C ALA A 76 -1.45 -1.45 2.74
N VAL A 77 -2.50 -2.20 2.38
CA VAL A 77 -2.42 -3.63 2.02
C VAL A 77 -1.47 -3.84 0.83
N ALA A 78 -1.61 -3.07 -0.26
CA ALA A 78 -0.72 -3.17 -1.43
C ALA A 78 0.76 -2.98 -1.08
N LYS A 79 1.09 -2.15 -0.09
CA LYS A 79 2.49 -1.94 0.33
C LYS A 79 3.10 -3.16 1.02
N GLN A 80 2.29 -4.07 1.57
CA GLN A 80 2.78 -5.29 2.19
C GLN A 80 3.30 -6.30 1.17
N GLY A 81 2.97 -6.13 -0.11
CA GLY A 81 3.60 -6.90 -1.17
C GLY A 81 3.15 -8.35 -1.28
N ARG A 82 2.10 -8.74 -0.57
CA ARG A 82 1.64 -10.13 -0.54
C ARG A 82 0.98 -10.51 -1.85
N ASP A 83 1.41 -11.63 -2.42
CA ASP A 83 1.10 -11.97 -3.81
C ASP A 83 -0.41 -11.99 -4.14
N ARG A 84 -1.20 -12.63 -3.28
CA ARG A 84 -2.66 -12.71 -3.42
C ARG A 84 -3.37 -11.37 -3.35
N ASP A 85 -2.82 -10.40 -2.60
CA ASP A 85 -3.43 -9.09 -2.48
C ASP A 85 -3.13 -8.25 -3.70
N LEU A 86 -1.88 -8.27 -4.16
CA LEU A 86 -1.47 -7.58 -5.36
C LEU A 86 -2.22 -8.09 -6.60
N ASP A 87 -2.49 -9.40 -6.69
CA ASP A 87 -3.31 -10.01 -7.75
C ASP A 87 -4.72 -9.40 -7.83
N VAL A 88 -5.27 -8.96 -6.70
CA VAL A 88 -6.56 -8.27 -6.64
C VAL A 88 -6.41 -6.77 -6.88
N LEU A 89 -5.44 -6.14 -6.20
CA LEU A 89 -5.30 -4.69 -6.13
C LEU A 89 -4.72 -4.06 -7.39
N VAL A 90 -4.05 -4.84 -8.25
CA VAL A 90 -3.59 -4.38 -9.57
C VAL A 90 -4.76 -3.91 -10.44
N HIS A 91 -5.96 -4.43 -10.22
CA HIS A 91 -7.19 -4.05 -10.91
C HIS A 91 -8.09 -3.10 -10.11
N ASP A 92 -7.59 -2.52 -9.01
CA ASP A 92 -8.41 -1.67 -8.15
C ASP A 92 -8.98 -0.48 -8.92
N LYS A 93 -10.25 -0.13 -8.66
CA LYS A 93 -10.90 1.01 -9.32
C LYS A 93 -10.24 2.36 -8.99
N ILE A 94 -9.56 2.47 -7.85
CA ILE A 94 -8.93 3.70 -7.38
C ILE A 94 -7.47 3.77 -7.79
N VAL A 95 -7.12 4.85 -8.52
CA VAL A 95 -5.78 5.12 -9.04
C VAL A 95 -4.69 5.07 -7.97
N SER A 96 -4.96 5.58 -6.76
CA SER A 96 -3.97 5.62 -5.68
C SER A 96 -3.59 4.24 -5.14
N VAL A 97 -4.47 3.24 -5.29
CA VAL A 97 -4.22 1.84 -4.93
C VAL A 97 -3.38 1.16 -6.00
N ARG A 98 -3.78 1.24 -7.28
CA ARG A 98 -2.99 0.71 -8.41
C ARG A 98 -1.60 1.35 -8.47
N ARG A 99 -1.48 2.65 -8.15
CA ARG A 99 -0.18 3.32 -7.99
C ARG A 99 0.64 2.73 -6.85
N GLY A 100 0.00 2.29 -5.76
CA GLY A 100 0.66 1.56 -4.67
C GLY A 100 1.23 0.23 -5.14
N VAL A 101 0.47 -0.54 -5.91
CA VAL A 101 0.93 -1.78 -6.57
C VAL A 101 2.10 -1.50 -7.52
N ALA A 102 1.97 -0.49 -8.39
CA ALA A 102 3.07 -0.07 -9.26
C ALA A 102 4.31 0.40 -8.49
N ILE A 103 4.17 1.00 -7.32
CA ILE A 103 5.32 1.39 -6.48
C ILE A 103 6.00 0.14 -5.89
N PHE A 104 5.23 -0.87 -5.47
CA PHE A 104 5.80 -2.11 -4.96
C PHE A 104 6.64 -2.83 -6.03
N GLY A 105 6.14 -2.90 -7.27
CA GLY A 105 6.99 -3.23 -8.42
C GLY A 105 7.14 -4.72 -8.75
N ARG A 106 6.19 -5.57 -8.35
CA ARG A 106 6.21 -6.99 -8.73
C ARG A 106 6.02 -7.15 -10.24
N ASP A 107 6.88 -7.96 -10.85
CA ASP A 107 7.06 -8.05 -12.32
C ASP A 107 5.73 -8.21 -13.09
N LYS A 108 4.90 -9.18 -12.72
CA LYS A 108 3.61 -9.44 -13.39
C LYS A 108 2.58 -8.31 -13.24
N ASP A 109 2.65 -7.52 -12.17
CA ASP A 109 1.75 -6.38 -12.00
C ASP A 109 2.17 -5.23 -12.90
N LEU A 110 3.49 -5.00 -13.01
CA LEU A 110 4.02 -3.97 -13.89
C LEU A 110 3.73 -4.26 -15.36
N ASP A 111 3.73 -5.54 -15.77
CA ASP A 111 3.28 -5.97 -17.12
C ASP A 111 1.83 -5.57 -17.42
N ILE A 112 0.98 -5.44 -16.40
CA ILE A 112 -0.40 -4.96 -16.52
C ILE A 112 -0.44 -3.42 -16.47
N LEU A 113 0.23 -2.83 -15.47
CA LEU A 113 0.13 -1.41 -15.14
C LEU A 113 0.89 -0.49 -16.10
N VAL A 114 1.80 -1.02 -16.91
CA VAL A 114 2.45 -0.25 -18.00
C VAL A 114 1.42 0.33 -18.97
N HIS A 115 0.25 -0.30 -19.10
CA HIS A 115 -0.87 0.14 -19.92
C HIS A 115 -1.99 0.84 -19.12
N ASP A 116 -1.75 1.23 -17.86
CA ASP A 116 -2.77 1.84 -17.02
C ASP A 116 -3.29 3.15 -17.62
N LYS A 117 -4.61 3.39 -17.53
CA LYS A 117 -5.24 4.64 -18.00
C LYS A 117 -4.71 5.88 -17.28
N ALA A 118 -4.24 5.74 -16.03
CA ALA A 118 -3.76 6.85 -15.23
C ALA A 118 -2.25 7.07 -15.43
N ILE A 119 -1.91 8.26 -15.90
CA ILE A 119 -0.54 8.75 -16.08
C ILE A 119 0.32 8.50 -14.82
N SER A 120 -0.19 8.81 -13.63
CA SER A 120 0.57 8.66 -12.38
C SER A 120 0.93 7.21 -12.03
N VAL A 121 0.20 6.22 -12.56
CA VAL A 121 0.53 4.79 -12.43
C VAL A 121 1.63 4.42 -13.40
N ARG A 122 1.50 4.77 -14.69
CA ARG A 122 2.54 4.54 -15.70
C ARG A 122 3.86 5.23 -15.36
N GLN A 123 3.82 6.42 -14.75
CA GLN A 123 4.99 7.08 -14.18
C GLN A 123 5.66 6.26 -13.06
N SER A 124 4.89 5.58 -12.21
CA SER A 124 5.45 4.67 -11.20
C SER A 124 6.08 3.43 -11.86
N VAL A 125 5.46 2.89 -12.91
CA VAL A 125 6.03 1.77 -13.69
C VAL A 125 7.38 2.17 -14.31
N ALA A 126 7.44 3.32 -15.00
CA ALA A 126 8.67 3.83 -15.60
C ALA A 126 9.83 3.99 -14.61
N LYS A 127 9.55 4.24 -13.32
CA LYS A 127 10.58 4.41 -12.29
C LYS A 127 11.32 3.12 -11.97
N HIS A 128 10.72 1.96 -12.18
CA HIS A 128 11.41 0.67 -12.03
C HIS A 128 12.44 0.42 -13.12
N GLY A 129 12.31 1.10 -14.26
CA GLY A 129 13.31 1.06 -15.32
C GLY A 129 13.48 -0.29 -15.99
N ARG A 130 12.46 -1.17 -15.95
CA ARG A 130 12.48 -2.45 -16.66
C ARG A 130 12.57 -2.18 -18.17
N PRO A 131 13.55 -2.75 -18.90
CA PRO A 131 13.72 -2.47 -20.33
C PRO A 131 12.43 -2.66 -21.14
N LYS A 132 11.71 -3.77 -20.93
CA LYS A 132 10.42 -4.06 -21.60
C LYS A 132 9.34 -3.00 -21.34
N ASP A 133 9.31 -2.41 -20.15
CA ASP A 133 8.35 -1.34 -19.86
C ASP A 133 8.78 -0.03 -20.52
N LEU A 134 10.07 0.29 -20.47
CA LEU A 134 10.60 1.52 -21.07
C LEU A 134 10.40 1.52 -22.58
N GLU A 135 10.59 0.40 -23.28
CA GLU A 135 10.31 0.26 -24.72
C GLU A 135 8.88 0.63 -25.10
N ILE A 136 7.92 0.37 -24.21
CA ILE A 136 6.52 0.77 -24.35
C ILE A 136 6.37 2.25 -24.02
N LEU A 137 6.87 2.67 -22.86
CA LEU A 137 6.62 3.99 -22.29
C LEU A 137 7.36 5.14 -22.98
N ILE A 138 8.44 4.89 -23.74
CA ILE A 138 9.04 5.94 -24.59
C ILE A 138 8.07 6.46 -25.65
N LYS A 139 7.05 5.66 -26.03
CA LYS A 139 6.00 6.01 -26.99
C LYS A 139 4.71 6.48 -26.31
N ASP A 140 4.74 6.68 -24.99
CA ASP A 140 3.58 7.11 -24.23
C ASP A 140 3.05 8.46 -24.73
N ASP A 141 1.72 8.55 -24.83
CA ASP A 141 1.01 9.73 -25.33
C ASP A 141 1.23 10.95 -24.43
N HIS A 142 1.52 10.73 -23.14
CA HIS A 142 1.73 11.79 -22.18
C HIS A 142 3.22 12.04 -21.94
N VAL A 143 3.68 13.26 -22.23
CA VAL A 143 5.08 13.68 -22.11
C VAL A 143 5.68 13.44 -20.73
N SER A 144 4.88 13.53 -19.66
CA SER A 144 5.37 13.29 -18.29
C SER A 144 5.71 11.82 -17.99
N VAL A 145 5.37 10.90 -18.90
CA VAL A 145 5.75 9.49 -18.87
C VAL A 145 6.84 9.24 -19.90
N SER A 146 6.64 9.65 -21.15
CA SER A 146 7.59 9.36 -22.24
C SER A 146 8.94 10.05 -22.10
N TYR A 147 8.99 11.31 -21.67
CA TYR A 147 10.28 12.01 -21.50
C TYR A 147 11.16 11.36 -20.41
N PRO A 148 10.66 11.11 -19.17
CA PRO A 148 11.46 10.38 -18.18
C PRO A 148 11.78 8.92 -18.56
N ALA A 149 10.93 8.27 -19.36
CA ALA A 149 11.21 6.93 -19.87
C ALA A 149 12.35 6.97 -20.90
N HIS A 150 12.36 7.95 -21.80
CA HIS A 150 13.41 8.13 -22.82
C HIS A 150 14.79 8.30 -22.18
N ILE A 151 14.90 9.18 -21.16
CA ILE A 151 16.15 9.38 -20.41
C ILE A 151 16.65 8.06 -19.80
N ARG A 152 15.75 7.28 -19.19
CA ARG A 152 16.12 6.01 -18.55
C ARG A 152 16.54 4.96 -19.57
N TYR A 153 15.82 4.88 -20.68
CA TYR A 153 16.07 3.90 -21.74
C TYR A 153 17.47 4.07 -22.34
N TRP A 154 17.84 5.29 -22.74
CA TRP A 154 19.15 5.54 -23.35
C TRP A 154 20.30 5.47 -22.35
N LYS A 155 20.08 5.92 -21.10
CA LYS A 155 21.08 5.73 -20.04
C LYS A 155 21.49 4.26 -19.87
N GLN A 156 20.54 3.32 -20.06
CA GLN A 156 20.84 1.89 -19.97
C GLN A 156 21.63 1.34 -21.16
N GLN A 157 21.64 2.03 -22.31
CA GLN A 157 22.39 1.62 -23.50
C GLN A 157 23.81 2.18 -23.51
N ASP A 158 24.02 3.37 -22.94
CA ASP A 158 25.33 4.00 -22.85
C ASP A 158 26.25 3.33 -21.80
N ASP A 159 25.69 2.52 -20.90
CA ASP A 159 26.42 1.76 -19.87
C ASP A 159 26.96 0.39 -20.38
N TYR A 160 26.94 0.12 -21.70
CA TYR A 160 27.40 -1.12 -22.36
C TYR A 160 28.51 -0.85 -23.40
#